data_AF-A0A9L0S3U0-F1
#
_entry.id   AF-A0A9L0S3U0-F1
#
_cell.length_a   1.000
_cell.length_b   1.000
_cell.length_c   1.000
_cell.angle_alpha   90.00
_cell.angle_beta   90.00
_cell.angle_gamma   90.00
#
_symmetry.space_group_name_H-M   'P 1'
#
loop_
_entity.id
_entity.type
_entity.pdbx_description
1 polymer ?
#
loop_
_entity_poly.entity_id
_entity_poly.type
_entity_poly.pdbx_seq_one_letter_code
_entity_poly.pdbx_strand_id
1 'polypeptide(L)' 'VTQIHGEAGDMASCPAPLAEAPAVWLPVLQALKGLKMVEKDQDEGRQLTPQGQRGLDRIAGQVAAAQQDALELTMLS' A
#
# COMPACT_ATOMS: atom_id res chain seq x y z
N VAL A 1 15.01 -2.69 5.73
CA VAL A 1 13.77 -3.50 5.61
C VAL A 1 12.92 -2.97 4.47
N THR A 2 12.93 -3.63 3.31
CA THR A 2 11.90 -3.43 2.27
C THR A 2 11.70 -4.73 1.52
N GLN A 3 10.58 -5.41 1.76
CA GLN A 3 9.90 -6.18 0.71
C GLN A 3 8.46 -6.49 1.16
N ILE A 4 7.48 -5.90 0.47
CA ILE A 4 6.18 -6.55 0.24
C ILE A 4 5.71 -6.28 -1.20
N HIS A 5 5.92 -7.28 -2.05
CA HIS A 5 5.04 -7.64 -3.16
C HIS A 5 5.01 -9.18 -3.22
N GLY A 6 3.83 -9.79 -3.39
CA GLY A 6 3.67 -11.25 -3.52
C GLY A 6 4.43 -11.74 -4.75
N GLU A 7 5.14 -12.88 -4.73
CA GLU A 7 4.72 -14.24 -4.39
C GLU A 7 5.91 -15.09 -3.88
N ALA A 8 5.66 -16.10 -3.03
CA ALA A 8 6.70 -16.96 -2.46
C ALA A 8 7.13 -18.08 -3.43
N GLY A 9 8.28 -17.93 -4.07
CA GLY A 9 8.98 -19.02 -4.76
C GLY A 9 9.83 -19.85 -3.80
N ASP A 10 9.71 -21.17 -3.88
CA ASP A 10 10.37 -22.19 -3.04
C ASP A 10 11.88 -21.90 -2.87
N MET A 11 12.29 -21.54 -1.65
CA MET A 11 13.64 -21.05 -1.35
C MET A 11 14.56 -22.23 -1.00
N ALA A 12 15.00 -22.98 -2.02
CA ALA A 12 16.07 -23.95 -1.89
C ALA A 12 17.31 -23.51 -2.71
N SER A 13 18.29 -22.94 -1.99
CA SER A 13 19.71 -22.83 -2.38
C SER A 13 20.08 -21.86 -3.52
N CYS A 14 20.63 -20.68 -3.16
CA CYS A 14 21.81 -20.04 -3.79
C CYS A 14 22.22 -18.75 -3.02
N PRO A 15 23.53 -18.44 -2.83
CA PRO A 15 23.99 -17.26 -2.10
C PRO A 15 24.49 -16.08 -2.99
N ALA A 16 24.30 -14.84 -2.48
CA ALA A 16 24.92 -13.54 -2.85
C ALA A 16 24.45 -12.82 -4.15
N PRO A 17 24.89 -11.57 -4.44
CA PRO A 17 24.45 -10.29 -3.87
C PRO A 17 23.83 -9.33 -4.93
N LEU A 18 22.98 -8.41 -4.45
CA LEU A 18 22.44 -7.21 -5.15
C LEU A 18 21.28 -7.40 -6.17
N ALA A 19 20.17 -6.72 -5.86
CA ALA A 19 19.19 -6.12 -6.78
C ALA A 19 18.15 -7.02 -7.48
N GLU A 20 17.03 -7.29 -6.79
CA GLU A 20 15.75 -7.58 -7.43
C GLU A 20 14.65 -6.67 -6.83
N ALA A 21 14.16 -5.73 -7.65
CA ALA A 21 13.03 -4.78 -7.47
C ALA A 21 13.11 -3.51 -6.56
N PRO A 22 14.12 -2.62 -6.67
CA PRO A 22 14.05 -1.27 -6.09
C PRO A 22 13.41 -0.18 -7.00
N ALA A 23 13.29 -0.41 -8.31
CA ALA A 23 13.04 0.68 -9.27
C ALA A 23 11.60 1.24 -9.27
N VAL A 24 10.58 0.44 -8.95
CA VAL A 24 9.17 0.88 -8.99
C VAL A 24 8.74 1.59 -7.69
N TRP A 25 9.28 1.18 -6.55
CA TRP A 25 8.87 1.67 -5.24
C TRP A 25 9.39 3.08 -4.95
N LEU A 26 10.60 3.41 -5.43
CA LEU A 26 11.21 4.72 -5.19
C LEU A 26 10.41 5.88 -5.81
N PRO A 27 10.03 5.84 -7.10
CA PRO A 27 9.18 6.88 -7.71
C PRO A 27 7.80 6.99 -7.06
N VAL A 28 7.17 5.87 -6.71
CA VAL A 28 5.87 5.84 -6.03
C VAL A 28 5.95 6.52 -4.66
N LEU A 29 6.97 6.21 -3.86
CA LEU A 29 7.18 6.85 -2.56
C LEU A 29 7.52 8.35 -2.69
N GLN A 30 8.21 8.75 -3.76
CA GLN A 30 8.50 10.16 -4.02
C GLN A 30 7.24 10.94 -4.42
N ALA A 31 6.37 10.36 -5.24
CA ALA A 31 5.08 10.95 -5.61
C ALA A 31 4.16 11.09 -4.40
N LEU A 32 4.06 10.04 -3.56
CA LEU A 32 3.27 10.08 -2.33
C LEU A 32 3.78 11.11 -1.31
N LYS A 33 5.10 11.36 -1.28
CA LYS A 33 5.67 12.46 -0.48
C LYS A 33 5.29 13.83 -1.05
N GLY A 34 5.31 14.00 -2.37
CA GLY A 34 4.84 15.23 -3.03
C GLY A 34 3.35 15.52 -2.77
N LEU A 35 2.54 14.46 -2.65
CA LEU A 35 1.13 14.52 -2.30
C LEU A 35 0.86 14.65 -0.79
N LYS A 36 1.91 14.75 0.06
CA LYS A 36 1.81 14.79 1.53
C LYS A 36 1.06 13.61 2.15
N MET A 37 1.07 12.46 1.46
CA MET A 37 0.46 11.23 1.95
C MET A 37 1.39 10.47 2.88
N VAL A 38 2.70 10.56 2.65
CA VAL A 38 3.73 9.84 3.41
C VAL A 38 4.83 10.81 3.86
N GLU A 39 5.25 10.67 5.11
CA GLU A 39 6.32 11.43 5.74
C GLU A 39 7.47 10.50 6.19
N LYS A 40 8.66 11.09 6.35
CA LYS A 40 9.79 10.40 6.96
C LYS A 40 9.56 10.39 8.47
N ASP A 41 9.62 9.21 9.07
CA ASP A 41 9.52 9.05 10.52
C ASP A 41 10.89 9.24 11.21
N GLN A 42 10.87 9.49 12.52
CA GLN A 42 12.08 9.66 13.33
C GLN A 42 12.92 8.38 13.38
N ASP A 43 12.31 7.19 13.32
CA ASP A 43 12.98 5.89 13.32
C ASP A 43 13.48 5.43 11.93
N GLU A 44 13.81 6.39 11.06
CA GLU A 44 14.27 6.17 9.66
C GLU A 44 13.25 5.46 8.73
N GLY A 45 12.06 5.16 9.25
CA GLY A 45 10.93 4.61 8.51
C GLY A 45 10.17 5.64 7.69
N ARG A 46 9.13 5.16 6.99
CA ARG A 46 8.17 6.01 6.28
C ARG A 46 6.78 5.69 6.83
N GLN A 47 6.08 6.73 7.26
CA GLN A 47 4.74 6.61 7.83
C GLN A 47 3.75 7.45 7.05
N LEU A 48 2.49 7.00 7.01
CA LEU A 48 1.40 7.81 6.47
C LEU A 48 1.23 9.07 7.34
N THR A 49 0.90 10.19 6.69
CA THR A 49 0.52 11.38 7.45
C THR A 49 -0.84 11.15 8.11
N PRO A 50 -1.13 11.78 9.27
CA PRO A 50 -2.44 11.66 9.90
C PRO A 50 -3.60 12.07 8.98
N GLN A 51 -3.35 13.00 8.06
CA GLN A 51 -4.31 13.40 7.04
C GLN A 51 -4.46 12.34 5.93
N GLY A 52 -3.35 11.77 5.46
CA GLY A 52 -3.35 10.69 4.49
C GLY A 52 -4.10 9.47 4.99
N GLN A 53 -3.90 9.09 6.25
CA GLN A 53 -4.61 7.98 6.88
C GLN A 53 -6.13 8.22 6.90
N ARG A 54 -6.60 9.37 7.40
CA ARG A 54 -8.03 9.73 7.40
C ARG A 54 -8.64 9.74 6.00
N GLY A 55 -7.89 10.19 4.99
CA GLY A 55 -8.35 10.19 3.60
C GLY A 55 -8.57 8.77 3.07
N LEU A 56 -7.62 7.88 3.35
CA LEU A 56 -7.71 6.47 2.97
C LEU A 56 -8.86 5.75 3.71
N ASP A 57 -9.00 6.00 5.02
CA ASP A 57 -10.10 5.42 5.82
C ASP A 57 -11.47 5.86 5.30
N ARG A 58 -11.61 7.12 4.89
CA ARG A 58 -12.85 7.63 4.29
C ARG A 58 -13.18 6.90 2.99
N ILE A 59 -12.20 6.73 2.10
CA ILE A 59 -12.40 6.03 0.83
C ILE A 59 -12.75 4.56 1.09
N ALA A 60 -12.08 3.90 2.04
CA ALA A 60 -12.39 2.54 2.43
C ALA A 60 -13.84 2.42 2.94
N GLY A 61 -14.30 3.36 3.77
CA GLY A 61 -15.69 3.42 4.24
C GLY A 61 -16.69 3.61 3.10
N GLN A 62 -16.38 4.46 2.12
CA GLN A 62 -17.24 4.66 0.93
C GLN A 62 -17.32 3.42 0.05
N VAL A 63 -16.19 2.73 -0.17
CA VAL A 63 -16.15 1.48 -0.94
C VAL A 63 -16.94 0.38 -0.24
N ALA A 64 -16.79 0.26 1.08
CA ALA A 64 -17.55 -0.72 1.87
C ALA A 64 -19.07 -0.46 1.82
N ALA A 65 -19.50 0.80 1.95
CA ALA A 65 -20.91 1.18 1.83
C ALA A 65 -21.45 0.87 0.42
N ALA A 66 -20.73 1.26 -0.62
CA ALA A 66 -21.13 0.96 -2.01
C ALA A 66 -21.22 -0.55 -2.28
N GLN A 67 -20.36 -1.36 -1.66
CA GLN A 67 -20.44 -2.81 -1.76
C GLN A 67 -21.69 -3.38 -1.08
N GLN A 68 -22.08 -2.84 0.09
CA GLN A 68 -23.32 -3.23 0.76
C GLN A 68 -24.54 -2.88 -0.09
N ASP A 69 -24.58 -1.66 -0.65
CA ASP A 69 -25.64 -1.22 -1.55
C ASP A 69 -25.75 -2.13 -2.79
N ALA A 70 -24.62 -2.54 -3.35
CA ALA A 70 -24.60 -3.46 -4.49
C ALA A 70 -25.13 -4.86 -4.15
N LEU A 71 -24.85 -5.36 -2.94
CA LEU A 71 -25.39 -6.65 -2.48
C LEU A 71 -26.90 -6.58 -2.22
N GLU A 72 -27.38 -5.50 -1.60
CA GLU A 72 -28.83 -5.25 -1.39
C GLU A 72 -29.58 -5.21 -2.74
N LEU A 73 -29.01 -4.52 -3.74
CA LEU A 73 -29.58 -4.49 -5.09
C LEU A 73 -29.57 -5.86 -5.78
N THR A 74 -28.60 -6.73 -5.48
CA THR A 74 -28.53 -8.10 -6.01
C THR A 74 -29.51 -9.04 -5.31
N MET A 75 -29.88 -8.77 -4.05
CA MET A 75 -30.85 -9.58 -3.29
C MET A 75 -32.32 -9.26 -3.63
N LEU A 76 -32.58 -8.11 -4.24
CA LEU A 76 -33.92 -7.65 -4.62
C LEU A 76 -34.33 -8.01 -6.07
N SER A 77 -33.49 -8.72 -6.83
CA SER A 77 -33.72 -9.15 -8.22
C SER A 77 -33.91 -10.66 -8.34
#